data_AF-A0A0T2KZ36-F1
#
_entry.id   AF-A0A0T2KZ36-F1
#
_cell.length_a   1.000
_cell.length_b   1.000
_cell.length_c   1.000
_cell.angle_alpha   90.00
_cell.angle_beta   90.00
_cell.angle_gamma   90.00
#
_symmetry.space_group_name_H-M   'P 1'
#
loop_
_entity.id
_entity.type
_entity.pdbx_description
1 polymer ?
#
loop_
_entity_poly.entity_id
_entity_poly.type
_entity_poly.pdbx_seq_one_letter_code
_entity_poly.pdbx_strand_id
1 'polypeptide(L)'
;MADRDATRRRWVIGGLAVYALVVGVILLAPISYSGIVHAIGDWLMRDLGIGGFGSGWIEFGANILMFVPLGFLLTLLFRHHWYGVVLALALSAAAEVAQSIIPSRQTSLRDILANTLGAVLGAALAWLFVLRRDRRSIASELEPS
;
A
#
# COMPACT_ATOMS: atom_id res chain seq x y z
N MET A 1 -28.62 1.86 10.14
CA MET A 1 -27.16 2.17 10.20
C MET A 1 -26.30 0.91 10.28
N ALA A 2 -26.57 -0.03 11.20
CA ALA A 2 -25.78 -1.27 11.39
C ALA A 2 -25.57 -2.14 10.12
N ASP A 3 -26.55 -2.22 9.23
CA ASP A 3 -26.47 -3.07 8.02
C ASP A 3 -25.50 -2.52 6.94
N ARG A 4 -25.38 -1.19 6.85
CA ARG A 4 -24.43 -0.52 5.93
C ARG A 4 -22.98 -0.70 6.39
N ASP A 5 -22.75 -0.72 7.70
CA ASP A 5 -21.43 -0.96 8.28
C ASP A 5 -20.99 -2.41 8.11
N ALA A 6 -21.90 -3.37 8.29
CA ALA A 6 -21.64 -4.79 8.05
C ALA A 6 -21.30 -5.07 6.58
N THR A 7 -22.07 -4.49 5.65
CA THR A 7 -21.83 -4.61 4.21
C THR A 7 -20.50 -4.00 3.80
N ARG A 8 -20.20 -2.77 4.25
CA ARG A 8 -18.90 -2.11 4.00
C ARG A 8 -17.73 -2.93 4.54
N ARG A 9 -17.84 -3.48 5.76
CA ARG A 9 -16.79 -4.32 6.36
C ARG A 9 -16.53 -5.58 5.53
N ARG A 10 -17.56 -6.22 4.97
CA ARG A 10 -17.41 -7.38 4.06
C ARG A 10 -16.64 -7.02 2.80
N TRP A 11 -16.96 -5.89 2.15
CA TRP A 11 -16.24 -5.41 0.98
C TRP A 11 -14.77 -5.08 1.27
N VAL A 12 -14.48 -4.45 2.42
CA VAL A 12 -13.10 -4.13 2.81
C VAL A 12 -12.31 -5.41 3.09
N ILE A 13 -12.89 -6.39 3.78
CA ILE A 13 -12.25 -7.70 4.02
C ILE A 13 -12.01 -8.44 2.69
N GLY A 14 -13.00 -8.43 1.79
CA GLY A 14 -12.84 -9.01 0.45
C GLY A 14 -11.72 -8.34 -0.34
N GLY A 15 -11.65 -7.01 -0.32
CA GLY A 15 -10.56 -6.25 -0.93
C GLY A 15 -9.19 -6.58 -0.32
N LEU A 16 -9.12 -6.72 1.01
CA LEU A 16 -7.89 -7.12 1.70
C LEU A 16 -7.46 -8.55 1.34
N ALA A 17 -8.40 -9.48 1.21
CA ALA A 17 -8.14 -10.86 0.81
C ALA A 17 -7.63 -10.94 -0.64
N VAL A 18 -8.25 -10.19 -1.57
CA VAL A 18 -7.78 -10.10 -2.96
C VAL A 18 -6.40 -9.46 -3.01
N TYR A 19 -6.17 -8.39 -2.26
CA TYR A 19 -4.86 -7.76 -2.17
C TYR A 19 -3.80 -8.73 -1.64
N ALA A 20 -4.09 -9.43 -0.54
CA ALA A 20 -3.18 -10.41 0.04
C ALA A 20 -2.90 -11.58 -0.93
N LEU A 21 -3.91 -12.02 -1.68
CA LEU A 21 -3.74 -13.04 -2.72
C LEU A 21 -2.82 -12.56 -3.84
N VAL A 22 -3.03 -11.33 -4.36
CA VAL A 22 -2.18 -10.74 -5.41
C VAL A 22 -0.74 -10.62 -4.92
N VAL A 23 -0.54 -10.09 -3.71
CA VAL A 23 0.80 -9.99 -3.11
C VAL A 23 1.42 -11.37 -2.91
N GLY A 24 0.66 -12.34 -2.38
CA GLY A 24 1.13 -13.71 -2.21
C GLY A 24 1.52 -14.37 -3.53
N VAL A 25 0.75 -14.18 -4.59
CA VAL A 25 1.08 -14.67 -5.94
C VAL A 25 2.35 -14.00 -6.46
N ILE A 26 2.51 -12.69 -6.29
CA ILE A 26 3.73 -11.97 -6.71
C ILE A 26 4.96 -12.50 -5.96
N LEU A 27 4.83 -12.77 -4.67
CA LEU A 27 5.93 -13.28 -3.83
C LEU A 27 6.27 -14.75 -4.12
N LEU A 28 5.27 -15.57 -4.45
CA LEU A 28 5.44 -17.00 -4.73
C LEU A 28 5.76 -17.29 -6.20
N ALA A 29 5.43 -16.36 -7.11
CA ALA A 29 5.83 -16.46 -8.49
C ALA A 29 7.37 -16.45 -8.58
N PRO A 30 7.98 -17.20 -9.50
CA PRO A 30 9.42 -17.23 -9.72
C PRO A 30 9.92 -15.94 -10.40
N ILE A 31 9.37 -14.80 -10.02
CA ILE A 31 9.71 -13.48 -10.53
C ILE A 31 10.59 -12.84 -9.47
N SER A 32 11.87 -12.65 -9.79
CA SER A 32 12.75 -11.94 -8.88
C SER A 32 12.30 -10.48 -8.81
N TYR A 33 12.15 -9.96 -7.59
CA TYR A 33 11.88 -8.54 -7.36
C TYR A 33 12.90 -7.66 -8.09
N SER A 34 14.17 -8.07 -8.08
CA SER A 34 15.24 -7.44 -8.86
C SER A 34 14.94 -7.46 -10.36
N GLY A 35 14.40 -8.53 -10.92
CA GLY A 35 14.01 -8.62 -12.33
C GLY A 35 12.97 -7.58 -12.73
N ILE A 36 11.95 -7.34 -11.88
CA ILE A 36 10.93 -6.30 -12.14
C ILE A 36 11.59 -4.91 -12.13
N VAL A 37 12.42 -4.63 -11.13
CA VAL A 37 13.10 -3.33 -10.98
C VAL A 37 14.00 -3.04 -12.17
N HIS A 38 14.77 -4.05 -12.63
CA HIS A 38 15.65 -3.91 -13.79
C HIS A 38 14.83 -3.76 -15.08
N ALA A 39 13.72 -4.49 -15.25
CA ALA A 39 12.85 -4.34 -16.41
C ALA A 39 12.26 -2.92 -16.50
N ILE A 40 11.85 -2.34 -15.36
CA ILE A 40 11.35 -0.95 -15.30
C ILE A 40 12.49 0.03 -15.60
N GLY A 41 13.68 -0.17 -15.02
CA GLY A 41 14.83 0.70 -15.27
C GLY A 41 15.26 0.68 -16.73
N ASP A 42 15.31 -0.51 -17.33
CA ASP A 42 15.62 -0.74 -18.74
C ASP A 42 14.61 -0.03 -19.65
N TRP A 43 13.31 -0.17 -19.36
CA TRP A 43 12.26 0.53 -20.09
C TRP A 43 12.40 2.05 -19.98
N LEU A 44 12.65 2.57 -18.77
CA LEU A 44 12.84 4.00 -18.52
C LEU A 44 14.05 4.57 -19.28
N MET A 45 15.14 3.80 -19.36
CA MET A 45 16.30 4.21 -20.14
C MET A 45 16.05 4.13 -21.65
N ARG A 46 15.42 3.05 -22.14
CA ARG A 46 15.19 2.83 -23.58
C ARG A 46 14.18 3.79 -24.18
N ASP A 47 13.05 4.02 -23.50
CA ASP A 47 11.91 4.75 -24.08
C ASP A 47 11.86 6.22 -23.65
N LEU A 48 12.35 6.55 -22.45
CA LEU A 48 12.32 7.92 -21.92
C LEU A 48 13.70 8.58 -21.88
N GLY A 49 14.78 7.84 -22.17
CA GLY A 49 16.15 8.36 -22.17
C GLY A 49 16.66 8.77 -20.79
N ILE A 50 15.97 8.36 -19.71
CA ILE A 50 16.33 8.72 -18.33
C ILE A 50 17.42 7.76 -17.85
N GLY A 51 18.66 8.04 -18.25
CA GLY A 51 19.85 7.38 -17.70
C GLY A 51 20.20 7.94 -16.32
N GLY A 52 20.35 7.06 -15.31
CA GLY A 52 20.81 7.44 -13.97
C GLY A 52 19.78 7.34 -12.84
N PHE A 53 18.53 6.96 -13.14
CA PHE A 53 17.60 6.56 -12.08
C PHE A 53 18.06 5.20 -11.52
N GLY A 54 18.82 5.23 -10.42
CA GLY A 54 19.33 4.02 -9.80
C GLY A 54 18.20 3.08 -9.38
N SER A 55 18.41 1.76 -9.53
CA SER A 55 17.45 0.71 -9.14
C SER A 55 16.82 0.95 -7.76
N GLY A 56 17.60 1.46 -6.80
CA GLY A 56 17.10 1.79 -5.47
C GLY A 56 15.99 2.86 -5.40
N TRP A 57 15.89 3.79 -6.37
CA TRP A 57 14.77 4.75 -6.43
C TRP A 57 13.49 4.11 -6.98
N ILE A 58 13.63 3.21 -7.95
CA ILE A 58 12.51 2.43 -8.50
C ILE A 58 11.95 1.52 -7.40
N GLU A 59 12.84 0.86 -6.64
CA GLU A 59 12.47 0.04 -5.48
C GLU A 59 11.75 0.85 -4.41
N PHE A 60 12.28 2.02 -4.07
CA PHE A 60 11.66 2.93 -3.11
C PHE A 60 10.25 3.33 -3.54
N GLY A 61 10.05 3.72 -4.80
CA GLY A 61 8.74 4.08 -5.33
C GLY A 61 7.77 2.89 -5.38
N ALA A 62 8.24 1.71 -5.80
CA ALA A 62 7.45 0.49 -5.84
C ALA A 62 6.94 0.08 -4.46
N ASN A 63 7.81 0.18 -3.44
CA ASN A 63 7.46 -0.10 -2.05
C ASN A 63 6.40 0.88 -1.52
N ILE A 64 6.54 2.19 -1.78
CA ILE A 64 5.50 3.18 -1.46
C ILE A 64 4.17 2.78 -2.11
N LEU A 65 4.18 2.51 -3.42
CA LEU A 65 2.96 2.23 -4.18
C LEU A 65 2.25 0.96 -3.70
N MET A 66 3.00 -0.08 -3.37
CA MET A 66 2.45 -1.32 -2.81
C MET A 66 1.75 -1.08 -1.47
N PHE A 67 2.29 -0.21 -0.62
CA PHE A 67 1.75 0.04 0.72
C PHE A 67 0.57 1.02 0.76
N VAL A 68 0.36 1.83 -0.28
CA VAL A 68 -0.78 2.78 -0.36
C VAL A 68 -2.14 2.08 -0.31
N PRO A 69 -2.47 1.10 -1.17
CA PRO A 69 -3.76 0.40 -1.11
C PRO A 69 -3.99 -0.30 0.24
N LEU A 70 -2.92 -0.84 0.81
CA LEU A 70 -2.97 -1.54 2.07
C LEU A 70 -3.30 -0.60 3.23
N GLY A 71 -2.55 0.51 3.37
CA GLY A 71 -2.82 1.55 4.36
C GLY A 71 -4.23 2.13 4.24
N PHE A 72 -4.73 2.28 3.00
CA PHE A 72 -6.09 2.72 2.72
C PHE A 72 -7.14 1.73 3.23
N LEU A 73 -7.06 0.46 2.82
CA LEU A 73 -8.05 -0.57 3.16
C LEU A 73 -8.12 -0.82 4.68
N LEU A 74 -6.98 -0.82 5.36
CA LEU A 74 -6.93 -1.05 6.81
C LEU A 74 -7.48 0.13 7.59
N THR A 75 -7.18 1.35 7.16
CA THR A 75 -7.75 2.55 7.78
C THR A 75 -9.27 2.54 7.63
N LEU A 76 -9.79 2.08 6.48
CA LEU A 76 -11.23 1.89 6.31
C LEU A 76 -11.80 0.77 7.20
N LEU A 77 -11.05 -0.32 7.41
CA LEU A 77 -11.47 -1.48 8.20
C LEU A 77 -11.59 -1.14 9.69
N PHE A 78 -10.54 -0.52 10.25
CA PHE A 78 -10.42 -0.31 11.69
C PHE A 78 -10.82 1.10 12.16
N ARG A 79 -10.98 2.06 11.24
CA ARG A 79 -11.34 3.47 11.52
C ARG A 79 -10.45 4.17 12.57
N HIS A 80 -9.27 3.63 12.86
CA HIS A 80 -8.34 4.15 13.86
C HIS A 80 -7.00 4.46 13.21
N HIS A 81 -6.54 5.70 13.38
CA HIS A 81 -5.34 6.27 12.77
C HIS A 81 -4.00 5.56 13.08
N TRP A 82 -3.91 4.74 14.14
CA TRP A 82 -2.65 4.11 14.55
C TRP A 82 -2.40 2.72 13.93
N TYR A 83 -3.42 2.05 13.39
CA TYR A 83 -3.24 0.71 12.81
C TYR A 83 -2.41 0.73 11.52
N GLY A 84 -2.39 1.85 10.79
CA GLY A 84 -1.48 2.03 9.66
C GLY A 84 0.00 1.97 10.09
N VAL A 85 0.33 2.47 11.28
CA VAL A 85 1.69 2.45 11.84
C VAL A 85 2.07 1.04 12.30
N VAL A 86 1.19 0.38 13.05
CA VAL A 86 1.42 -1.00 13.54
C VAL A 86 1.58 -1.98 12.38
N LEU A 87 0.81 -1.82 11.29
CA LEU A 87 0.96 -2.70 10.14
C LEU A 87 2.16 -2.33 9.24
N ALA A 88 2.51 -1.05 9.10
CA ALA A 88 3.75 -0.65 8.42
C ALA A 88 4.99 -1.28 9.09
N LEU A 89 4.98 -1.37 10.44
CA LEU A 89 5.98 -2.08 11.21
C LEU A 89 5.93 -3.60 10.96
N ALA A 90 4.74 -4.22 11.04
CA ALA A 90 4.59 -5.67 10.85
C ALA A 90 4.98 -6.14 9.43
N LEU A 91 4.69 -5.32 8.42
CA LEU A 91 5.05 -5.61 7.03
C LEU A 91 6.49 -5.25 6.69
N SER A 92 7.08 -4.23 7.34
CA SER A 92 8.53 -4.03 7.26
C SER A 92 9.25 -5.24 7.85
N ALA A 93 8.78 -5.78 8.98
CA ALA A 93 9.30 -7.02 9.53
C ALA A 93 9.09 -8.23 8.58
N ALA A 94 7.93 -8.34 7.91
CA ALA A 94 7.69 -9.40 6.94
C ALA A 94 8.56 -9.27 5.67
N ALA A 95 8.79 -8.05 5.19
CA ALA A 95 9.68 -7.74 4.08
C ALA A 95 11.14 -8.05 4.43
N GLU A 96 11.56 -7.70 5.64
CA GLU A 96 12.88 -8.02 6.20
C GLU A 96 13.09 -9.53 6.34
N VAL A 97 12.07 -10.28 6.78
CA VAL A 97 12.09 -11.76 6.80
C VAL A 97 12.20 -12.32 5.38
N ALA A 98 11.43 -11.82 4.42
CA ALA A 98 11.51 -12.27 3.02
C ALA A 98 12.88 -11.96 2.38
N GLN A 99 13.48 -10.81 2.72
CA GLN A 99 14.80 -10.39 2.24
C GLN A 99 15.95 -11.13 2.93
N SER A 100 15.79 -11.55 4.19
CA SER A 100 16.81 -12.31 4.94
C SER A 100 17.12 -13.69 4.34
N ILE A 101 16.26 -14.19 3.45
CA ILE A 101 16.45 -15.44 2.71
C ILE A 101 17.30 -15.21 1.44
N ILE A 102 17.56 -13.96 1.06
CA ILE A 102 18.36 -13.57 -0.12
C ILE A 102 19.75 -13.08 0.34
N PRO A 103 20.82 -13.87 0.18
CA PRO A 103 22.16 -13.48 0.59
C PRO A 103 22.70 -12.40 -0.36
N SER A 104 22.64 -11.13 0.04
CA SER A 104 23.47 -9.99 -0.44
C SER A 104 22.86 -8.59 -0.19
N ARG A 105 21.63 -8.47 0.33
CA ARG A 105 21.03 -7.15 0.56
C ARG A 105 21.14 -6.70 2.02
N GLN A 106 21.79 -5.56 2.24
CA GLN A 106 21.68 -4.80 3.49
C GLN A 106 20.24 -4.28 3.61
N THR A 107 19.56 -4.62 4.69
CA THR A 107 18.29 -4.03 5.09
C THR A 107 18.45 -2.51 5.15
N SER A 108 17.77 -1.82 4.25
CA SER A 108 17.95 -0.40 4.06
C SER A 108 16.88 0.34 4.86
N LEU A 109 17.29 1.27 5.72
CA LEU A 109 16.39 2.27 6.35
C LEU A 109 15.44 2.90 5.32
N ARG A 110 15.87 2.97 4.06
CA ARG A 110 15.09 3.42 2.91
C ARG A 110 13.82 2.59 2.66
N ASP A 111 13.85 1.27 2.85
CA ASP A 111 12.70 0.40 2.64
C ASP A 111 11.65 0.59 3.74
N ILE A 112 12.09 0.71 4.99
CA ILE A 112 11.22 1.04 6.12
C ILE A 112 10.56 2.40 5.88
N LEU A 113 11.33 3.40 5.43
CA LEU A 113 10.79 4.71 5.07
C LEU A 113 9.78 4.62 3.93
N ALA A 114 10.07 3.87 2.86
CA ALA A 114 9.17 3.68 1.72
C ALA A 114 7.82 3.08 2.15
N ASN A 115 7.88 1.98 2.88
CA ASN A 115 6.71 1.26 3.38
C ASN A 115 5.86 2.14 4.29
N THR A 116 6.52 2.87 5.20
CA THR A 116 5.87 3.81 6.11
C THR A 116 5.19 4.95 5.35
N LEU A 117 5.87 5.56 4.37
CA LEU A 117 5.29 6.61 3.54
C LEU A 117 4.08 6.11 2.76
N GLY A 118 4.16 4.94 2.14
CA GLY A 118 3.03 4.33 1.44
C GLY A 118 1.82 4.11 2.36
N ALA A 119 2.06 3.54 3.55
CA ALA A 119 0.99 3.31 4.53
C ALA A 119 0.34 4.61 5.02
N VAL A 120 1.14 5.65 5.29
CA VAL A 120 0.65 6.98 5.70
C VAL A 120 -0.17 7.62 4.60
N LEU A 121 0.30 7.60 3.35
CA LEU A 121 -0.43 8.13 2.20
C LEU A 121 -1.76 7.40 1.99
N GLY A 122 -1.77 6.06 2.07
CA GLY A 122 -2.98 5.24 2.02
C GLY A 122 -3.98 5.61 3.11
N ALA A 123 -3.52 5.76 4.35
CA ALA A 123 -4.35 6.16 5.47
C ALA A 123 -4.93 7.57 5.29
N ALA A 124 -4.12 8.53 4.84
CA ALA A 124 -4.57 9.89 4.55
C ALA A 124 -5.66 9.93 3.47
N LEU A 125 -5.49 9.15 2.40
CA LEU A 125 -6.51 9.01 1.35
C LEU A 125 -7.81 8.41 1.89
N ALA A 126 -7.73 7.40 2.77
CA ALA A 126 -8.91 6.81 3.40
C ALA A 126 -9.65 7.81 4.28
N TRP A 127 -8.93 8.59 5.08
CA TRP A 127 -9.50 9.66 5.90
C TRP A 127 -10.19 10.72 5.03
N LEU A 128 -9.55 11.16 3.95
CA LEU A 128 -10.17 12.10 3.01
C LEU A 128 -11.48 11.55 2.42
N PHE A 129 -11.51 10.26 2.11
CA PHE A 129 -12.71 9.59 1.60
C PHE A 129 -13.84 9.51 2.65
N VAL A 130 -13.50 9.23 3.91
CA VAL A 130 -14.46 9.19 5.02
C VAL A 130 -14.99 10.60 5.31
N LEU A 131 -14.13 11.60 5.47
CA LEU A 131 -14.51 12.99 5.72
C LEU A 131 -15.42 13.57 4.62
N ARG A 132 -15.16 13.21 3.35
CA ARG A 132 -16.02 13.61 2.22
C ARG A 132 -17.40 12.95 2.28
N ARG A 133 -17.51 11.76 2.84
CA ARG A 133 -18.77 11.02 2.95
C ARG A 133 -19.65 11.57 4.06
N ASP A 134 -19.06 11.92 5.19
CA ASP A 134 -19.76 12.52 6.34
C ASP A 134 -20.33 13.91 5.98
N ARG A 135 -19.62 14.70 5.17
CA ARG A 135 -20.14 15.98 4.66
C ARG A 135 -21.33 15.83 3.72
N ARG A 136 -21.38 14.77 2.91
CA ARG A 136 -22.50 14.52 1.98
C ARG A 136 -23.74 14.01 2.69
N SER A 137 -23.61 13.23 3.76
CA SER A 137 -24.77 12.78 4.56
C SER A 137 -25.44 13.93 5.31
N ILE A 138 -24.65 14.88 5.83
CA ILE A 138 -25.19 16.06 6.52
C ILE A 138 -25.91 16.99 5.54
N ALA A 139 -25.36 17.21 4.34
CA ALA A 139 -25.99 18.04 3.33
C ALA A 139 -27.34 17.48 2.85
N SER A 140 -27.48 16.15 2.74
CA SER A 140 -28.75 15.51 2.37
C SER A 140 -29.82 15.53 3.48
N GLU A 141 -29.44 15.75 4.74
CA GLU A 141 -30.39 15.88 5.86
C GLU A 141 -30.90 17.32 6.04
N LEU A 142 -30.17 18.32 5.55
CA LEU A 142 -30.50 19.75 5.66
C LEU A 142 -31.35 20.30 4.51
N GLU A 143 -31.67 19.49 3.52
CA GLU A 143 -32.57 19.84 2.40
C GLU A 143 -33.92 19.10 2.59
N PRO A 144 -34.80 19.54 3.51
CA PRO A 144 -36.15 18.99 3.62
C PRO A 144 -37.01 19.55 2.46
N SER A 145 -37.58 18.63 1.68
CA SER A 145 -38.61 18.90 0.67
C SER A 145 -39.89 19.47 1.29
#